data_AF-A0A6P2CC91-F1
#
_entry.id   AF-A0A6P2CC91-F1
#
_cell.length_a   1.000
_cell.length_b   1.000
_cell.length_c   1.000
_cell.angle_alpha   90.00
_cell.angle_beta   90.00
_cell.angle_gamma   90.00
#
_symmetry.space_group_name_H-M   'P 1'
#
loop_
_entity.id
_entity.type
_entity.pdbx_description
1 polymer ?
#
loop_
_entity_poly.entity_id
_entity_poly.type
_entity_poly.pdbx_seq_one_letter_code
_entity_poly.pdbx_strand_id
1 'polypeptide(L)'
;MTTVPGARGLGRLTSPEVTPATVIVPVGSVEQHGPHLPLDTDTRIASEIAARLAAADDTALVAPAIAYGASGEHAGFAGTVSIGLAALELLILEYGRSVCDWASRVVFVNGHGGNAHAIAAAVVTLRSEGRDAAWLPCVVAGDAHAGLTETSILLHLCPEVVRFDRAVAGNSEPVSTLMSRLRSGGIVSVSRSGVLGDPTRASAEYGLRLLTDMHRRAHECYRRWTPGSEGRLE
;
A
#
# COMPACT_ATOMS: atom_id res chain seq x y z
N MET A 1 8.71 11.62 -4.96
CA MET A 1 8.95 11.38 -6.40
C MET A 1 9.80 10.13 -6.48
N THR A 2 9.33 9.06 -7.14
CA THR A 2 9.98 7.74 -7.16
C THR A 2 11.41 7.82 -7.68
N THR A 3 12.35 7.33 -6.88
CA THR A 3 13.81 7.37 -7.11
C THR A 3 14.33 6.08 -7.76
N VAL A 4 13.48 5.07 -7.97
CA VAL A 4 13.85 3.80 -8.60
C VAL A 4 14.24 4.04 -10.06
N PRO A 5 15.50 3.82 -10.46
CA PRO A 5 15.94 3.96 -11.84
C PRO A 5 15.16 3.02 -12.77
N GLY A 6 14.80 3.48 -13.97
CA GLY A 6 14.06 2.70 -14.97
C GLY A 6 12.54 2.72 -14.81
N ALA A 7 11.99 3.11 -13.65
CA ALA A 7 10.55 3.23 -13.48
C ALA A 7 9.97 4.41 -14.29
N ARG A 8 9.07 4.11 -15.23
CA ARG A 8 8.37 5.12 -16.04
C ARG A 8 7.13 5.62 -15.30
N GLY A 9 7.10 6.89 -14.94
CA GLY A 9 5.96 7.51 -14.26
C GLY A 9 5.00 8.18 -15.25
N LEU A 10 3.71 7.84 -15.18
CA LEU A 10 2.65 8.42 -16.02
C LEU A 10 2.63 9.95 -15.96
N GLY A 11 2.80 10.53 -14.76
CA GLY A 11 2.78 11.99 -14.56
C GLY A 11 3.99 12.74 -15.15
N ARG A 12 4.96 12.05 -15.76
CA ARG A 12 6.09 12.66 -16.47
C ARG A 12 5.92 12.64 -17.99
N LEU A 13 4.89 11.97 -18.49
CA LEU A 13 4.60 11.84 -19.91
C LEU A 13 3.59 12.90 -20.35
N THR A 14 3.68 13.29 -21.61
CA THR A 14 2.64 14.02 -22.34
C THR A 14 1.68 13.03 -23.01
N SER A 15 0.47 13.47 -23.36
CA SER A 15 -0.54 12.57 -23.94
C SER A 15 -0.09 11.83 -25.21
N PRO A 16 0.73 12.41 -26.13
CA PRO A 16 1.22 11.65 -27.29
C PRO A 16 2.30 10.60 -26.97
N GLU A 17 2.94 10.68 -25.79
CA GLU A 17 3.96 9.71 -25.35
C GLU A 17 3.34 8.50 -24.63
N VAL A 18 2.04 8.55 -24.31
CA VAL A 18 1.32 7.46 -23.67
C VAL A 18 0.95 6.42 -24.73
N THR A 19 1.57 5.25 -24.63
CA THR A 19 1.21 4.05 -25.39
C THR A 19 0.40 3.10 -24.50
N PRO A 20 -0.37 2.15 -25.08
CA PRO A 20 -0.98 1.08 -24.30
C PRO A 20 0.04 0.42 -23.39
N ALA A 21 -0.30 0.34 -22.10
CA ALA A 21 0.61 -0.05 -21.03
C ALA A 21 -0.12 -0.84 -19.94
N THR A 22 0.63 -1.55 -19.10
CA THR A 22 0.13 -1.95 -17.78
C THR A 22 0.26 -0.77 -16.84
N VAL A 23 -0.86 -0.28 -16.29
CA VAL A 23 -0.82 0.83 -15.32
C VAL A 23 -0.77 0.26 -13.90
N ILE A 24 0.30 0.58 -13.18
CA ILE A 24 0.54 0.20 -11.79
C ILE A 24 0.17 1.39 -10.91
N VAL A 25 -0.85 1.22 -10.07
CA VAL A 25 -1.43 2.29 -9.25
C VAL A 25 -1.08 2.06 -7.79
N PRO A 26 -0.21 2.87 -7.17
CA PRO A 26 -0.01 2.82 -5.73
C PRO A 26 -1.28 3.29 -5.00
N VAL A 27 -1.74 2.50 -4.03
CA VAL A 27 -2.86 2.84 -3.14
C VAL A 27 -2.36 2.77 -1.71
N GLY A 28 -2.27 3.91 -1.03
CA GLY A 28 -1.80 4.00 0.35
C GLY A 28 -2.86 4.54 1.29
N SER A 29 -2.42 5.28 2.30
CA SER A 29 -3.29 6.03 3.20
C SER A 29 -2.57 7.18 3.91
N VAL A 30 -3.35 7.99 4.62
CA VAL A 30 -2.89 9.00 5.57
C VAL A 30 -3.39 8.62 6.96
N GLU A 31 -2.50 8.04 7.76
CA GLU A 31 -2.85 7.48 9.07
C GLU A 31 -1.68 7.48 10.05
N GLN A 32 -2.00 7.47 11.34
CA GLN A 32 -0.99 7.40 12.39
C GLN A 32 -0.10 6.16 12.21
N HIS A 33 1.20 6.30 12.43
CA HIS A 33 2.16 5.19 12.46
C HIS A 33 3.07 5.32 13.69
N GLY A 34 2.46 5.44 14.86
CA GLY A 34 3.17 5.73 16.08
C GLY A 34 3.80 7.13 16.10
N PRO A 35 4.62 7.42 17.12
CA PRO A 35 5.27 8.71 17.27
C PRO A 35 6.51 8.90 16.37
N HIS A 36 6.97 7.85 15.67
CA HIS A 36 8.26 7.80 14.97
C HIS A 36 8.17 7.77 13.44
N LEU A 37 7.06 7.31 12.84
CA LEU A 37 6.91 7.25 11.38
C LEU A 37 5.99 8.36 10.84
N PRO A 38 6.14 8.75 9.57
CA PRO A 38 5.28 9.74 8.93
C PRO A 38 3.90 9.15 8.60
N LEU A 39 2.91 10.04 8.43
CA LEU A 39 1.51 9.65 8.18
C LEU A 39 1.28 9.00 6.80
N ASP A 40 2.21 9.16 5.86
CA ASP A 40 2.14 8.64 4.48
C ASP A 40 2.97 7.35 4.30
N THR A 41 3.25 6.63 5.39
CA THR A 41 4.04 5.39 5.41
C THR A 41 3.56 4.38 4.37
N ASP A 42 2.25 4.09 4.33
CA ASP A 42 1.66 3.15 3.36
C ASP A 42 1.88 3.58 1.92
N THR A 43 1.70 4.87 1.63
CA THR A 43 1.87 5.43 0.29
C THR A 43 3.32 5.32 -0.16
N ARG A 44 4.29 5.51 0.74
CA ARG A 44 5.72 5.35 0.43
C ARG A 44 6.05 3.91 0.07
N ILE A 45 5.58 2.95 0.86
CA ILE A 45 5.82 1.52 0.63
C ILE A 45 5.16 1.07 -0.68
N ALA A 46 3.88 1.40 -0.89
CA ALA A 46 3.15 1.06 -2.11
C ALA A 46 3.81 1.65 -3.36
N SER A 47 4.24 2.92 -3.29
CA SER A 47 4.89 3.60 -4.40
C SER A 47 6.24 2.99 -4.75
N GLU A 48 7.01 2.57 -3.75
CA GLU A 48 8.29 1.89 -3.97
C GLU A 48 8.09 0.54 -4.68
N ILE A 49 7.14 -0.28 -4.22
CA ILE A 49 6.85 -1.57 -4.86
C ILE A 49 6.35 -1.37 -6.28
N ALA A 50 5.44 -0.42 -6.51
CA ALA A 50 4.96 -0.08 -7.84
C ALA A 50 6.11 0.34 -8.77
N ALA A 51 7.04 1.16 -8.29
CA ALA A 51 8.20 1.59 -9.05
C ALA A 51 9.16 0.45 -9.38
N ARG A 52 9.43 -0.46 -8.43
CA ARG A 52 10.25 -1.65 -8.69
C ARG A 52 9.61 -2.60 -9.69
N LEU A 53 8.29 -2.77 -9.64
CA LEU A 53 7.55 -3.55 -10.64
C LEU A 53 7.70 -2.93 -12.04
N ALA A 54 7.48 -1.62 -12.16
CA ALA A 54 7.60 -0.92 -13.43
C ALA A 54 9.04 -0.88 -13.97
N ALA A 55 10.05 -0.79 -13.10
CA ALA A 55 11.45 -0.87 -13.52
C ALA A 55 11.84 -2.24 -14.10
N ALA A 56 11.05 -3.29 -13.82
CA ALA A 56 11.23 -4.64 -14.35
C ALA A 56 10.33 -4.94 -15.56
N ASP A 57 9.57 -3.96 -16.05
CA ASP A 57 8.65 -4.08 -17.19
C ASP A 57 8.61 -2.77 -18.00
N ASP A 58 9.29 -2.76 -19.15
CA ASP A 58 9.38 -1.58 -20.03
C ASP A 58 8.02 -1.10 -20.58
N THR A 59 6.99 -1.94 -20.50
CA THR A 59 5.61 -1.64 -20.92
C THR A 59 4.72 -1.14 -19.78
N ALA A 60 5.25 -1.03 -18.56
CA ALA A 60 4.50 -0.59 -17.40
C ALA A 60 4.67 0.92 -17.13
N LEU A 61 3.61 1.54 -16.61
CA LEU A 61 3.60 2.92 -16.16
C LEU A 61 3.13 2.99 -14.70
N VAL A 62 3.86 3.73 -13.87
CA VAL A 62 3.44 4.04 -12.49
C VAL A 62 2.55 5.27 -12.50
N ALA A 63 1.30 5.12 -12.07
CA ALA A 63 0.39 6.23 -11.90
C ALA A 63 0.71 7.08 -10.66
N PRO A 64 0.24 8.34 -10.59
CA PRO A 64 0.16 9.06 -9.32
C PRO A 64 -0.55 8.21 -8.26
N ALA A 65 -0.05 8.24 -7.03
CA ALA A 65 -0.61 7.45 -5.95
C ALA A 65 -2.01 7.94 -5.56
N ILE A 66 -2.91 6.98 -5.28
CA ILE A 66 -4.10 7.22 -4.47
C ILE A 66 -3.63 7.26 -3.01
N ALA A 67 -3.37 8.46 -2.51
CA ALA A 67 -2.70 8.66 -1.23
C ALA A 67 -3.64 8.64 -0.01
N TYR A 68 -4.95 8.71 -0.22
CA TYR A 68 -5.96 8.65 0.85
C TYR A 68 -6.73 7.34 0.76
N GLY A 69 -6.85 6.64 1.89
CA GLY A 69 -7.48 5.32 1.96
C GLY A 69 -8.62 5.24 2.97
N ALA A 70 -9.02 4.00 3.27
CA ALA A 70 -9.99 3.67 4.29
C ALA A 70 -9.26 3.28 5.59
N SER A 71 -8.92 4.27 6.40
CA SER A 71 -8.19 4.15 7.67
C SER A 71 -9.04 4.51 8.89
N GLY A 72 -10.31 4.12 8.88
CA GLY A 72 -11.27 4.45 9.95
C GLY A 72 -10.86 3.87 11.31
N GLU A 73 -10.14 2.75 11.32
CA GLU A 73 -9.57 2.09 12.48
C GLU A 73 -8.47 2.92 13.17
N HIS A 74 -7.86 3.89 12.47
CA HIS A 74 -6.89 4.85 13.01
C HIS A 74 -7.57 6.14 13.51
N ALA A 75 -8.90 6.20 13.51
CA ALA A 75 -9.64 7.32 14.09
C ALA A 75 -9.31 7.47 15.58
N GLY A 76 -9.24 8.73 16.04
CA GLY A 76 -8.81 9.07 17.41
C GLY A 76 -7.34 9.50 17.51
N PHE A 77 -6.54 9.29 16.46
CA PHE A 77 -5.21 9.86 16.34
C PHE A 77 -5.21 11.07 15.40
N ALA A 78 -4.62 12.18 15.85
CA ALA A 78 -4.54 13.40 15.06
C ALA A 78 -3.69 13.19 13.79
N GLY A 79 -4.16 13.72 12.66
CA GLY A 79 -3.50 13.60 11.36
C GLY A 79 -4.05 12.48 10.48
N THR A 80 -4.74 11.48 11.03
CA THR A 80 -5.44 10.47 10.22
C THR A 80 -6.53 11.12 9.37
N VAL A 81 -6.53 10.86 8.07
CA VAL A 81 -7.56 11.29 7.11
C VAL A 81 -8.06 10.07 6.35
N SER A 82 -9.25 9.60 6.71
CA SER A 82 -9.89 8.44 6.10
C SER A 82 -11.08 8.87 5.25
N ILE A 83 -11.12 8.43 3.99
CA ILE A 83 -12.26 8.68 3.09
C ILE A 83 -13.36 7.61 3.25
N GLY A 84 -13.06 6.52 3.96
CA GLY A 84 -13.98 5.40 4.17
C GLY A 84 -14.09 4.45 2.98
N LEU A 85 -14.58 3.23 3.26
CA LEU A 85 -14.63 2.13 2.28
C LEU A 85 -15.47 2.47 1.05
N ALA A 86 -16.66 3.05 1.23
CA ALA A 86 -17.57 3.36 0.11
C ALA A 86 -16.98 4.39 -0.86
N ALA A 87 -16.32 5.43 -0.34
CA ALA A 87 -15.68 6.44 -1.18
C ALA A 87 -14.45 5.88 -1.89
N LEU A 88 -13.65 5.06 -1.20
CA LEU A 88 -12.48 4.42 -1.80
C LEU A 88 -12.87 3.43 -2.89
N GLU A 89 -13.90 2.60 -2.67
CA GLU A 89 -14.42 1.66 -3.66
C GLU A 89 -14.89 2.40 -4.92
N LEU A 90 -15.70 3.44 -4.77
CA LEU A 90 -16.17 4.25 -5.89
C LEU A 90 -15.00 4.90 -6.65
N LEU A 91 -14.02 5.45 -5.92
CA LEU A 91 -12.84 6.05 -6.51
C LEU A 91 -12.03 5.04 -7.33
N ILE A 92 -11.78 3.84 -6.81
CA ILE A 92 -11.03 2.79 -7.52
C ILE A 92 -11.82 2.28 -8.73
N LEU A 93 -13.13 2.13 -8.59
CA LEU A 93 -13.99 1.70 -9.68
C LEU A 93 -13.96 2.71 -10.84
N GLU A 94 -14.19 3.99 -10.56
CA GLU A 94 -14.16 5.03 -11.60
C GLU A 94 -12.74 5.23 -12.17
N TYR A 95 -11.71 5.14 -11.32
CA TYR A 95 -10.32 5.15 -11.76
C TYR A 95 -10.05 4.00 -12.75
N GLY A 96 -10.42 2.77 -12.37
CA GLY A 96 -10.23 1.57 -13.18
C GLY A 96 -10.98 1.64 -14.51
N ARG A 97 -12.22 2.15 -14.50
CA ARG A 97 -13.00 2.37 -15.72
C ARG A 97 -12.28 3.35 -16.65
N SER A 98 -11.83 4.49 -16.14
CA SER A 98 -11.16 5.50 -16.95
C SER A 98 -9.80 5.04 -17.49
N VAL A 99 -8.99 4.37 -16.66
CA VAL A 99 -7.64 3.95 -17.06
C VAL A 99 -7.68 2.83 -18.10
N CYS A 100 -8.61 1.88 -17.96
CA CYS A 100 -8.75 0.75 -18.87
C CYS A 100 -9.31 1.13 -20.25
N ASP A 101 -9.74 2.37 -20.47
CA ASP A 101 -10.17 2.84 -21.79
C ASP A 101 -8.96 3.08 -22.73
N TRP A 102 -7.74 3.20 -22.18
CA TRP A 102 -6.51 3.40 -22.95
C TRP A 102 -5.34 2.50 -22.52
N ALA A 103 -5.34 2.01 -21.28
CA ALA A 103 -4.35 1.04 -20.78
C ALA A 103 -4.75 -0.39 -21.16
N SER A 104 -3.75 -1.26 -21.34
CA SER A 104 -4.00 -2.68 -21.63
C SER A 104 -4.53 -3.44 -20.41
N ARG A 105 -4.09 -3.04 -19.22
CA ARG A 105 -4.55 -3.58 -17.93
C ARG A 105 -4.15 -2.65 -16.77
N VAL A 106 -4.78 -2.83 -15.61
CA VAL A 106 -4.47 -2.07 -14.39
C VAL A 106 -4.21 -2.99 -13.21
N VAL A 107 -3.20 -2.66 -12.40
CA VAL A 107 -2.96 -3.32 -11.11
C VAL A 107 -2.85 -2.29 -9.99
N PHE A 108 -3.65 -2.48 -8.94
CA PHE A 108 -3.59 -1.66 -7.73
C PHE A 108 -2.61 -2.29 -6.73
N VAL A 109 -1.55 -1.57 -6.35
CA VAL A 109 -0.57 -1.98 -5.35
C VAL A 109 -0.94 -1.36 -4.02
N ASN A 110 -1.46 -2.18 -3.10
CA ASN A 110 -2.06 -1.73 -1.86
C ASN A 110 -1.07 -1.75 -0.68
N GLY A 111 -0.80 -0.57 -0.12
CA GLY A 111 0.04 -0.36 1.05
C GLY A 111 -0.67 -0.54 2.39
N HIS A 112 -2.00 -0.41 2.44
CA HIS A 112 -2.77 -0.36 3.69
C HIS A 112 -3.79 -1.48 3.82
N GLY A 113 -3.82 -2.16 4.97
CA GLY A 113 -4.75 -3.26 5.24
C GLY A 113 -6.22 -2.86 5.12
N GLY A 114 -6.60 -1.69 5.64
CA GLY A 114 -7.99 -1.21 5.65
C GLY A 114 -8.59 -0.97 4.25
N ASN A 115 -7.74 -0.81 3.23
CA ASN A 115 -8.20 -0.64 1.83
C ASN A 115 -8.66 -1.95 1.17
N ALA A 116 -8.25 -3.11 1.69
CA ALA A 116 -8.33 -4.38 0.96
C ALA A 116 -9.76 -4.73 0.51
N HIS A 117 -10.75 -4.49 1.37
CA HIS A 117 -12.15 -4.79 1.03
C HIS A 117 -12.69 -3.90 -0.10
N ALA A 118 -12.42 -2.61 -0.05
CA ALA A 118 -12.84 -1.66 -1.08
C ALA A 118 -12.15 -1.91 -2.43
N ILE A 119 -10.86 -2.23 -2.41
CA ILE A 119 -10.12 -2.62 -3.61
C ILE A 119 -10.70 -3.90 -4.22
N ALA A 120 -10.91 -4.94 -3.40
CA ALA A 120 -11.47 -6.21 -3.86
C ALA A 120 -12.85 -6.02 -4.51
N ALA A 121 -13.76 -5.27 -3.85
CA ALA A 121 -15.09 -4.98 -4.38
C ALA A 121 -15.02 -4.26 -5.73
N ALA A 122 -14.23 -3.19 -5.83
CA ALA A 122 -14.07 -2.43 -7.07
C ALA A 122 -13.46 -3.28 -8.19
N VAL A 123 -12.42 -4.07 -7.90
CA VAL A 123 -11.75 -4.93 -8.90
C VAL A 123 -12.68 -6.04 -9.38
N VAL A 124 -13.49 -6.65 -8.50
CA VAL A 124 -14.52 -7.63 -8.90
C VAL A 124 -15.48 -7.01 -9.92
N THR A 125 -15.98 -5.80 -9.65
CA THR A 125 -16.87 -5.09 -10.59
C THR A 125 -16.17 -4.78 -11.90
N LEU A 126 -14.95 -4.21 -11.89
CA LEU A 126 -14.16 -3.93 -13.11
C LEU A 126 -13.98 -5.19 -13.97
N ARG A 127 -13.67 -6.33 -13.33
CA ARG A 127 -13.49 -7.61 -14.02
C ARG A 127 -14.80 -8.13 -14.61
N SER A 128 -15.93 -7.96 -13.90
CA SER A 128 -17.25 -8.30 -14.42
C SER A 128 -17.66 -7.46 -15.63
N GLU A 129 -17.11 -6.24 -15.75
CA GLU A 129 -17.25 -5.35 -16.91
C GLU A 129 -16.31 -5.73 -18.08
N GLY A 130 -15.54 -6.81 -17.95
CA GLY A 130 -14.59 -7.26 -18.97
C GLY A 130 -13.26 -6.51 -18.97
N ARG A 131 -12.97 -5.71 -17.94
CA ARG A 131 -11.70 -4.98 -17.82
C ARG A 131 -10.64 -5.86 -17.18
N ASP A 132 -9.42 -5.82 -17.71
CA ASP A 132 -8.28 -6.55 -17.12
C ASP A 132 -7.72 -5.77 -15.92
N ALA A 133 -8.32 -5.99 -14.76
CA ALA A 133 -7.96 -5.36 -13.49
C ALA A 133 -7.55 -6.42 -12.44
N ALA A 134 -6.56 -6.07 -11.63
CA ALA A 134 -6.09 -6.89 -10.51
C ALA A 134 -5.54 -6.02 -9.36
N TRP A 135 -5.20 -6.64 -8.23
CA TRP A 135 -4.50 -5.97 -7.14
C TRP A 135 -3.48 -6.85 -6.42
N LEU A 136 -2.52 -6.21 -5.76
CA LEU A 136 -1.43 -6.82 -5.00
C LEU A 136 -1.31 -6.15 -3.63
N PRO A 137 -1.20 -6.89 -2.53
CA PRO A 137 -0.93 -6.31 -1.22
C PRO A 137 0.58 -6.18 -0.95
N CYS A 138 0.99 -5.10 -0.30
CA CYS A 138 2.33 -4.91 0.27
C CYS A 138 2.48 -5.61 1.63
N VAL A 139 2.23 -6.93 1.67
CA VAL A 139 2.24 -7.69 2.94
C VAL A 139 3.66 -8.08 3.34
N VAL A 140 4.04 -7.73 4.57
CA VAL A 140 5.19 -8.29 5.27
C VAL A 140 4.69 -9.21 6.38
N ALA A 141 5.30 -10.38 6.54
CA ALA A 141 5.04 -11.20 7.72
C ALA A 141 5.73 -10.57 8.94
N GLY A 142 5.01 -10.42 10.05
CA GLY A 142 5.56 -9.84 11.26
C GLY A 142 4.50 -9.17 12.12
N ASP A 143 4.80 -7.96 12.57
CA ASP A 143 3.87 -7.12 13.32
C ASP A 143 2.81 -6.47 12.43
N ALA A 144 1.83 -5.87 13.10
CA ALA A 144 0.58 -5.47 12.48
C ALA A 144 0.57 -4.01 12.05
N HIS A 145 1.22 -3.13 12.82
CA HIS A 145 1.18 -1.70 12.57
C HIS A 145 2.33 -0.93 13.23
N ALA A 146 3.05 -0.12 12.45
CA ALA A 146 4.14 0.75 12.88
C ALA A 146 5.23 0.07 13.72
N GLY A 147 5.36 -1.25 13.58
CA GLY A 147 6.31 -2.05 14.34
C GLY A 147 7.65 -2.17 13.63
N LEU A 148 8.38 -3.24 13.93
CA LEU A 148 9.64 -3.66 13.35
C LEU A 148 9.63 -3.61 11.82
N THR A 149 8.60 -4.13 11.16
CA THR A 149 8.61 -4.33 9.71
C THR A 149 8.58 -3.02 8.93
N GLU A 150 7.52 -2.23 9.08
CA GLU A 150 7.37 -0.91 8.45
C GLU A 150 8.48 0.05 8.86
N THR A 151 8.85 0.06 10.14
CA THR A 151 9.93 0.94 10.62
C THR A 151 11.25 0.59 9.95
N SER A 152 11.57 -0.70 9.81
CA SER A 152 12.79 -1.14 9.12
C SER A 152 12.77 -0.72 7.65
N ILE A 153 11.62 -0.89 6.98
CA ILE A 153 11.43 -0.48 5.59
C ILE A 153 11.63 1.03 5.43
N LEU A 154 11.04 1.85 6.30
CA LEU A 154 11.16 3.31 6.21
C LEU A 154 12.57 3.80 6.57
N LEU A 155 13.27 3.14 7.50
CA LEU A 155 14.70 3.39 7.76
C LEU A 155 15.57 3.10 6.54
N HIS A 156 15.16 2.20 5.65
CA HIS A 156 15.84 1.95 4.38
C HIS A 156 15.46 2.97 3.30
N LEU A 157 14.17 3.24 3.13
CA LEU A 157 13.66 4.06 2.01
C LEU A 157 13.88 5.55 2.20
N CYS A 158 13.61 6.05 3.39
CA CYS A 158 13.64 7.47 3.70
C CYS A 158 13.97 7.67 5.19
N PRO A 159 15.20 7.34 5.62
CA PRO A 159 15.61 7.46 7.03
C PRO A 159 15.45 8.88 7.57
N GLU A 160 15.51 9.91 6.72
CA GLU A 160 15.41 11.32 7.09
C GLU A 160 14.04 11.73 7.65
N VAL A 161 12.98 10.95 7.37
CA VAL A 161 11.64 11.21 7.91
C VAL A 161 11.31 10.31 9.11
N VAL A 162 12.19 9.38 9.47
CA VAL A 162 12.01 8.47 10.61
C VAL A 162 12.59 9.10 11.87
N ARG A 163 11.73 9.33 12.86
CA ARG A 163 12.11 9.88 14.19
C ARG A 163 12.38 8.73 15.14
N PHE A 164 13.43 7.96 14.86
CA PHE A 164 13.69 6.70 15.55
C PHE A 164 13.91 6.86 17.06
N ASP A 165 14.37 8.04 17.50
CA ASP A 165 14.45 8.46 18.92
C ASP A 165 13.09 8.43 19.65
N ARG A 166 11.98 8.44 18.90
CA ARG A 166 10.61 8.38 19.43
C ARG A 166 10.01 6.98 19.36
N ALA A 167 10.70 6.00 18.77
CA ALA A 167 10.16 4.66 18.59
C ALA A 167 9.86 4.02 19.95
N VAL A 168 8.62 3.55 20.13
CA VAL A 168 8.16 2.91 21.36
C VAL A 168 7.46 1.61 21.05
N ALA A 169 7.67 0.60 21.88
CA ALA A 169 6.91 -0.65 21.81
C ALA A 169 5.41 -0.36 22.04
N GLY A 170 4.58 -0.98 21.21
CA GLY A 170 3.14 -0.90 21.29
C GLY A 170 2.52 -2.16 21.87
N ASN A 171 1.30 -2.47 21.45
CA ASN A 171 0.66 -3.74 21.79
C ASN A 171 1.17 -4.85 20.87
N SER A 172 1.80 -5.88 21.43
CA SER A 172 2.37 -7.02 20.68
C SER A 172 1.53 -8.31 20.81
N GLU A 173 0.32 -8.24 21.35
CA GLU A 173 -0.62 -9.35 21.30
C GLU A 173 -0.94 -9.72 19.83
N PRO A 174 -1.17 -11.00 19.50
CA PRO A 174 -1.55 -11.37 18.14
C PRO A 174 -2.81 -10.63 17.68
N VAL A 175 -2.80 -10.10 16.46
CA VAL A 175 -3.91 -9.32 15.91
C VAL A 175 -5.26 -10.03 16.04
N SER A 176 -5.27 -11.36 15.90
CA SER A 176 -6.46 -12.19 16.07
C SER A 176 -7.11 -12.08 17.45
N THR A 177 -6.33 -11.85 18.51
CA THR A 177 -6.85 -11.63 19.88
C THR A 177 -7.35 -10.20 20.09
N LEU A 178 -6.88 -9.25 19.27
CA LEU A 178 -7.26 -7.84 19.32
C LEU A 178 -8.50 -7.51 18.48
N MET A 179 -8.86 -8.37 17.53
CA MET A 179 -9.91 -8.14 16.52
C MET A 179 -11.23 -7.59 17.09
N SER A 180 -11.71 -8.11 18.22
CA SER A 180 -12.97 -7.64 18.83
C SER A 180 -12.87 -6.17 19.28
N ARG A 181 -11.76 -5.80 19.93
CA ARG A 181 -11.49 -4.44 20.42
C ARG A 181 -11.22 -3.48 19.27
N LEU A 182 -10.44 -3.91 18.28
CA LEU A 182 -10.16 -3.13 17.07
C LEU A 182 -11.45 -2.77 16.33
N ARG A 183 -12.39 -3.72 16.19
CA ARG A 183 -13.68 -3.47 15.52
C ARG A 183 -14.59 -2.51 16.30
N SER A 184 -14.57 -2.54 17.62
CA SER A 184 -15.47 -1.71 18.44
C SER A 184 -14.91 -0.32 18.76
N GLY A 185 -13.59 -0.18 18.87
CA GLY A 185 -12.96 1.06 19.35
C GLY A 185 -11.72 1.50 18.58
N GLY A 186 -11.41 0.87 17.44
CA GLY A 186 -10.21 1.19 16.65
C GLY A 186 -8.90 0.91 17.39
N ILE A 187 -7.80 1.38 16.82
CA ILE A 187 -6.44 1.15 17.36
C ILE A 187 -6.24 1.84 18.71
N VAL A 188 -6.87 3.00 18.93
CA VAL A 188 -6.74 3.76 20.20
C VAL A 188 -7.23 2.95 21.40
N SER A 189 -8.15 2.00 21.18
CA SER A 189 -8.66 1.11 22.23
C SER A 189 -7.67 0.01 22.67
N VAL A 190 -6.68 -0.30 21.85
CA VAL A 190 -5.72 -1.40 22.10
C VAL A 190 -4.27 -0.94 22.22
N SER A 191 -3.94 0.25 21.71
CA SER A 191 -2.60 0.84 21.78
C SER A 191 -2.67 2.35 21.97
N ARG A 192 -2.06 2.85 23.05
CA ARG A 192 -1.98 4.29 23.34
C ARG A 192 -1.03 5.02 22.38
N SER A 193 0.06 4.38 21.98
CA SER A 193 1.02 4.93 21.02
C SER A 193 0.51 4.82 19.58
N GLY A 194 -0.48 3.95 19.34
CA GLY A 194 -0.94 3.58 18.01
C GLY A 194 -0.13 2.46 17.36
N VAL A 195 1.00 2.06 17.95
CA VAL A 195 1.84 0.96 17.47
C VAL A 195 1.22 -0.39 17.85
N LEU A 196 1.18 -1.34 16.91
CA LEU A 196 0.82 -2.75 17.13
C LEU A 196 2.03 -3.63 16.75
N GLY A 197 3.00 -3.72 17.66
CA GLY A 197 4.29 -4.35 17.45
C GLY A 197 5.41 -3.69 18.27
N ASP A 198 6.65 -3.97 17.92
CA ASP A 198 7.83 -3.38 18.57
C ASP A 198 8.87 -2.87 17.55
N PRO A 199 8.94 -1.55 17.32
CA PRO A 199 9.87 -0.95 16.36
C PRO A 199 11.30 -0.78 16.90
N THR A 200 11.54 -1.03 18.21
CA THR A 200 12.81 -0.66 18.87
C THR A 200 14.04 -1.39 18.34
N ARG A 201 13.83 -2.48 17.60
CA ARG A 201 14.90 -3.29 16.97
C ARG A 201 14.97 -3.12 15.45
N ALA A 202 14.27 -2.14 14.88
CA ALA A 202 14.24 -1.91 13.44
C ALA A 202 15.60 -1.48 12.90
N SER A 203 15.90 -1.87 11.66
CA SER A 203 17.14 -1.48 10.99
C SER A 203 16.95 -1.35 9.48
N ALA A 204 17.70 -0.44 8.85
CA ALA A 204 17.67 -0.25 7.41
C ALA A 204 18.09 -1.52 6.64
N GLU A 205 19.04 -2.30 7.19
CA GLU A 205 19.46 -3.56 6.59
C GLU A 205 18.31 -4.58 6.55
N TYR A 206 17.53 -4.67 7.64
CA TYR A 206 16.36 -5.54 7.65
C TYR A 206 15.28 -5.03 6.69
N GLY A 207 15.07 -3.71 6.63
CA GLY A 207 14.14 -3.09 5.69
C GLY A 207 14.43 -3.43 4.22
N LEU A 208 15.70 -3.39 3.82
CA LEU A 208 16.12 -3.79 2.49
C LEU A 208 15.76 -5.25 2.18
N ARG A 209 15.99 -6.16 3.14
CA ARG A 209 15.61 -7.58 2.96
C ARG A 209 14.10 -7.73 2.78
N LEU A 210 13.31 -7.09 3.65
CA LEU A 210 11.85 -7.12 3.58
C LEU A 210 11.31 -6.60 2.25
N LEU A 211 11.83 -5.45 1.78
CA LEU A 211 11.45 -4.88 0.48
C LEU A 211 11.83 -5.77 -0.69
N THR A 212 13.00 -6.40 -0.64
CA THR A 212 13.47 -7.32 -1.68
C THR A 212 12.54 -8.54 -1.77
N ASP A 213 12.18 -9.13 -0.63
CA ASP A 213 11.25 -10.26 -0.58
C ASP A 213 9.82 -9.89 -0.97
N MET A 214 9.36 -8.69 -0.58
CA MET A 214 8.06 -8.16 -0.99
C MET A 214 8.02 -7.95 -2.50
N HIS A 215 9.02 -7.28 -3.08
CA HIS A 215 9.10 -7.05 -4.51
C HIS A 215 9.20 -8.36 -5.29
N ARG A 216 10.02 -9.32 -4.86
CA ARG A 216 10.14 -10.63 -5.51
C ARG A 216 8.79 -11.33 -5.63
N ARG A 217 8.05 -11.44 -4.51
CA ARG A 217 6.71 -12.04 -4.49
C ARG A 217 5.72 -11.28 -5.37
N ALA A 218 5.69 -9.94 -5.25
CA ALA A 218 4.83 -9.10 -6.07
C ALA A 218 5.13 -9.26 -7.56
N HIS A 219 6.41 -9.34 -7.94
CA HIS A 219 6.84 -9.51 -9.33
C HIS A 219 6.47 -10.89 -9.89
N GLU A 220 6.61 -11.95 -9.09
CA GLU A 220 6.18 -13.31 -9.46
C GLU A 220 4.67 -13.37 -9.74
N CYS A 221 3.84 -12.75 -8.89
CA CYS A 221 2.40 -12.65 -9.08
C CYS A 221 2.03 -11.74 -10.27
N TYR A 222 2.68 -10.58 -10.39
CA TYR A 222 2.51 -9.63 -11.50
C TYR A 222 2.79 -10.27 -12.86
N ARG A 223 3.91 -10.99 -13.01
CA ARG A 223 4.28 -11.66 -14.26
C ARG A 223 3.33 -12.79 -14.64
N ARG A 224 2.86 -13.56 -13.66
CA ARG A 224 1.91 -14.67 -13.91
C ARG A 224 0.53 -14.14 -14.29
N TRP A 225 0.13 -13.02 -13.69
CA TRP A 225 -1.15 -12.36 -13.92
C TRP A 225 -2.32 -13.35 -13.83
N THR A 226 -2.43 -14.02 -12.68
CA THR A 226 -3.51 -14.96 -12.35
C THR A 226 -4.33 -14.41 -11.19
N PRO A 227 -5.33 -13.53 -11.45
CA PRO A 227 -6.19 -12.98 -10.41
C PRO A 227 -7.16 -14.04 -9.88
N GLY A 228 -7.26 -14.17 -8.56
CA GLY A 228 -8.27 -14.98 -7.88
C GLY A 228 -9.68 -14.39 -8.01
N SER A 229 -10.64 -14.97 -7.28
CA SER A 229 -12.06 -14.55 -7.31
C SER A 229 -12.27 -13.09 -6.88
N GLU A 230 -11.42 -12.58 -5.99
CA GLU A 230 -11.43 -11.18 -5.53
C GLU A 230 -10.49 -10.26 -6.35
N GLY A 231 -9.95 -10.76 -7.47
CA GLY A 231 -9.01 -10.02 -8.31
C GLY A 231 -7.61 -9.82 -7.72
N ARG A 232 -7.32 -10.40 -6.56
CA ARG A 232 -5.97 -10.41 -5.97
C ARG A 232 -5.07 -11.34 -6.79
N LEU A 233 -3.87 -10.90 -7.13
CA LEU A 233 -2.88 -11.77 -7.78
C LEU A 233 -2.24 -12.73 -6.76
N GLU A 234 -2.09 -14.00 -7.15
CA GLU A 234 -1.55 -15.10 -6.33
C GLU A 234 -0.36 -15.82 -7.00
#